data_AF-A0A249PNC3-F1
#
_entry.id   AF-A0A249PNC3-F1
#
_cell.length_a   1.000
_cell.length_b   1.000
_cell.length_c   1.000
_cell.angle_alpha   90.00
_cell.angle_beta   90.00
_cell.angle_gamma   90.00
#
_symmetry.space_group_name_H-M   'P 1'
#
loop_
_entity.id
_entity.type
_entity.pdbx_description
1 polymer ?
#
loop_
_entity_poly.entity_id
_entity_poly.type
_entity_poly.pdbx_seq_one_letter_code
_entity_poly.pdbx_strand_id
1 'polypeptide(L)'
;MNDMGSSEVNDESKEKEARYSVMTKSELEALAVSAIREHRRLLWADQAVYEEWLRASDDPSISGPVLQTLQDEYVARQKRSEAQQEELSDILDALGFVPDVPFDDDN
;
A
#
# COMPACT_ATOMS: atom_id res chain seq x y z
N MET A 1 7.07 16.27 28.52
CA MET A 1 6.74 14.86 28.83
C MET A 1 5.49 14.51 28.06
N ASN A 2 5.65 13.66 27.05
CA ASN A 2 4.72 12.62 26.57
C ASN A 2 5.33 12.05 25.29
N ASP A 3 6.30 11.17 25.49
CA ASP A 3 6.78 10.22 24.48
C ASP A 3 5.92 8.96 24.65
N MET A 4 4.76 8.94 23.98
CA MET A 4 3.74 7.89 24.11
C MET A 4 3.44 7.22 22.76
N GLY A 5 4.28 7.40 21.75
CA GLY A 5 4.09 6.78 20.42
C GLY A 5 4.99 5.57 20.14
N SER A 6 6.02 5.32 20.96
CA SER A 6 7.12 4.44 20.54
C SER A 6 6.94 2.95 20.89
N SER A 7 5.96 2.57 21.71
CA SER A 7 5.83 1.18 22.18
C SER A 7 4.88 0.33 21.33
N GLU A 8 3.80 0.91 20.80
CA GLU A 8 2.72 0.17 20.13
C GLU A 8 3.13 -0.27 18.72
N VAL A 9 3.77 0.62 17.96
CA VAL A 9 4.23 0.35 16.58
C VAL A 9 5.29 -0.76 16.53
N ASN A 10 6.13 -0.85 17.57
CA ASN A 10 7.17 -1.88 17.69
C ASN A 10 6.63 -3.26 18.09
N ASP A 11 5.43 -3.32 18.66
CA ASP A 11 4.81 -4.58 19.07
C ASP A 11 4.07 -5.19 17.87
N GLU A 12 3.27 -4.40 17.16
CA GLU A 12 2.54 -4.84 15.96
C GLU A 12 3.47 -5.32 14.83
N SER A 13 4.58 -4.61 14.58
CA SER A 13 5.57 -5.02 13.57
C SER A 13 6.25 -6.35 13.94
N LYS A 14 6.58 -6.56 15.22
CA LYS A 14 7.15 -7.83 15.70
C LYS A 14 6.13 -8.98 15.65
N GLU A 15 4.86 -8.70 15.91
CA GLU A 15 3.78 -9.68 15.74
C GLU A 15 3.59 -10.06 14.27
N LYS A 16 3.67 -9.09 13.35
CA LYS A 16 3.64 -9.33 11.89
C LYS A 16 4.85 -10.12 11.39
N GLU A 17 6.04 -9.84 11.92
CA GLU A 17 7.25 -10.59 11.57
C GLU A 17 7.15 -12.04 12.11
N ALA A 18 6.65 -12.21 13.34
CA ALA A 18 6.42 -13.51 13.95
C ALA A 18 5.40 -14.36 13.17
N ARG A 19 4.28 -13.79 12.69
CA ARG A 19 3.28 -14.55 11.89
C ARG A 19 3.86 -15.10 10.59
N TYR A 20 4.80 -14.39 9.97
CA TYR A 20 5.39 -14.82 8.71
C TYR A 20 6.54 -15.81 8.90
N SER A 21 7.30 -15.67 9.99
CA SER A 21 8.40 -16.58 10.32
C SER A 21 7.98 -18.05 10.52
N VAL A 22 6.72 -18.31 10.85
CA VAL A 22 6.17 -19.67 11.05
C VAL A 22 5.61 -20.31 9.78
N MET A 23 5.50 -19.55 8.68
CA MET A 23 4.99 -20.04 7.40
C MET A 23 6.08 -20.77 6.62
N THR A 24 5.68 -21.73 5.78
CA THR A 24 6.62 -22.36 4.84
C THR A 24 7.00 -21.41 3.72
N LYS A 25 8.17 -21.66 3.10
CA LYS A 25 8.64 -20.88 1.95
C LYS A 25 7.60 -20.79 0.83
N SER A 26 6.92 -21.89 0.51
CA SER A 26 5.91 -21.92 -0.56
C SER A 26 4.66 -21.10 -0.22
N GLU A 27 4.26 -21.06 1.05
CA GLU A 27 3.15 -20.21 1.49
C GLU A 27 3.53 -18.73 1.45
N LEU A 28 4.74 -18.38 1.90
CA LEU A 28 5.26 -17.01 1.83
C LEU A 28 5.41 -16.53 0.39
N GLU A 29 5.91 -17.38 -0.51
CA GLU A 29 6.06 -17.05 -1.93
C GLU A 29 4.71 -16.80 -2.60
N ALA A 30 3.71 -17.66 -2.35
CA ALA A 30 2.36 -17.45 -2.86
C ALA A 30 1.73 -16.15 -2.33
N LEU A 31 1.95 -15.85 -1.04
CA LEU A 31 1.47 -14.62 -0.42
C LEU A 31 2.17 -13.38 -0.98
N ALA A 32 3.49 -13.42 -1.14
CA ALA A 32 4.28 -12.33 -1.74
C ALA A 32 3.83 -12.04 -3.17
N VAL A 33 3.63 -13.07 -3.99
CA VAL A 33 3.13 -12.93 -5.37
C VAL A 33 1.77 -12.25 -5.39
N SER A 34 0.84 -12.66 -4.50
CA SER A 34 -0.48 -12.03 -4.38
C SER A 34 -0.39 -10.57 -3.93
N ALA A 35 0.44 -10.29 -2.92
CA ALA A 35 0.62 -8.95 -2.37
C ALA A 35 1.30 -8.00 -3.38
N ILE A 36 2.23 -8.48 -4.21
CA ILE A 36 2.84 -7.71 -5.30
C ILE A 36 1.79 -7.34 -6.36
N ARG A 37 0.90 -8.28 -6.74
CA ARG A 37 -0.19 -7.98 -7.67
C ARG A 37 -1.13 -6.91 -7.11
N GLU A 38 -1.54 -7.04 -5.86
CA GLU A 38 -2.40 -6.04 -5.21
C GLU A 38 -1.70 -4.68 -5.12
N HIS A 39 -0.40 -4.65 -4.78
CA HIS A 39 0.38 -3.42 -4.74
C HIS A 39 0.36 -2.69 -6.08
N ARG A 40 0.62 -3.41 -7.18
CA ARG A 40 0.57 -2.86 -8.54
C ARG A 40 -0.83 -2.35 -8.91
N ARG A 41 -1.88 -3.10 -8.53
CA ARG A 41 -3.28 -2.72 -8.78
C ARG A 41 -3.66 -1.45 -8.02
N LEU A 42 -3.26 -1.32 -6.76
CA LEU A 42 -3.47 -0.13 -5.94
C LEU A 42 -2.73 1.06 -6.54
N LEU A 43 -1.45 0.88 -6.88
CA LEU A 43 -0.64 1.94 -7.50
C LEU A 43 -1.31 2.50 -8.77
N TRP A 44 -1.78 1.63 -9.67
CA TRP A 44 -2.44 2.08 -10.89
C TRP A 44 -3.74 2.83 -10.62
N ALA A 45 -4.57 2.30 -9.69
CA ALA A 45 -5.83 2.93 -9.32
C ALA A 45 -5.63 4.28 -8.61
N ASP A 46 -4.62 4.39 -7.75
CA ASP A 46 -4.33 5.60 -6.98
C ASP A 46 -3.67 6.67 -7.84
N GLN A 47 -2.83 6.27 -8.80
CA GLN A 47 -2.26 7.17 -9.80
C GLN A 47 -3.36 7.86 -10.62
N ALA A 48 -4.39 7.12 -11.04
CA ALA A 48 -5.51 7.69 -11.79
C ALA A 48 -6.28 8.76 -10.98
N VAL A 49 -6.46 8.55 -9.68
CA VAL A 49 -7.11 9.54 -8.79
C VAL A 49 -6.22 10.76 -8.57
N TYR A 50 -4.92 10.56 -8.43
CA TYR A 50 -3.98 11.67 -8.33
C TYR A 50 -3.96 12.53 -9.60
N GLU A 51 -3.95 11.91 -10.78
CA GLU A 51 -4.00 12.61 -12.07
C GLU A 51 -5.33 13.37 -12.26
N GLU A 52 -6.45 12.78 -11.83
CA GLU A 52 -7.76 13.44 -11.81
C GLU A 52 -7.74 14.67 -10.89
N TRP A 53 -7.22 14.51 -9.67
CA TRP A 53 -7.11 15.61 -8.71
C TRP A 53 -6.22 16.73 -9.24
N LEU A 54 -5.07 16.39 -9.83
CA LEU A 54 -4.16 17.36 -10.43
C LEU A 54 -4.85 18.12 -11.57
N ARG A 55 -5.50 17.41 -12.49
CA ARG A 55 -6.26 18.04 -13.59
C ARG A 55 -7.36 18.95 -13.09
N ALA A 56 -8.13 18.50 -12.09
CA ALA A 56 -9.21 19.28 -11.52
C ALA A 56 -8.68 20.55 -10.83
N SER A 57 -7.52 20.47 -10.17
CA SER A 57 -6.91 21.59 -9.46
C SER A 57 -6.43 22.71 -10.40
N ASP A 58 -6.09 22.37 -11.64
CA ASP A 58 -5.71 23.32 -12.69
C ASP A 58 -6.90 23.92 -13.45
N ASP A 59 -8.12 23.39 -13.24
CA ASP A 59 -9.34 23.85 -13.91
C ASP A 59 -10.12 24.84 -13.02
N PRO A 60 -10.15 26.15 -13.36
CA PRO A 60 -10.83 27.17 -12.56
C PRO A 60 -12.37 27.03 -12.56
N SER A 61 -12.93 26.15 -13.39
CA SER A 61 -14.36 25.86 -13.40
C SER A 61 -14.78 24.87 -12.31
N ILE A 62 -13.83 24.13 -11.74
CA ILE A 62 -14.11 23.14 -10.70
C ILE A 62 -14.31 23.83 -9.36
N SER A 63 -15.42 23.49 -8.69
CA SER A 63 -15.74 24.05 -7.38
C SER A 63 -14.83 23.49 -6.28
N GLY A 64 -14.53 24.31 -5.28
CA GLY A 64 -13.74 23.91 -4.10
C GLY A 64 -14.21 22.61 -3.41
N PRO A 65 -15.52 22.37 -3.19
CA PRO A 65 -15.99 21.12 -2.59
C PRO A 65 -15.67 19.85 -3.40
N VAL A 66 -15.66 19.96 -4.74
CA VAL A 66 -15.27 18.83 -5.62
C VAL A 66 -13.77 18.56 -5.50
N LEU A 67 -12.95 19.61 -5.47
CA LEU A 67 -11.51 19.47 -5.22
C LEU A 67 -11.20 18.86 -3.86
N GLN A 68 -11.94 19.25 -2.81
CA GLN A 68 -11.77 18.68 -1.47
C GLN A 68 -12.09 17.18 -1.46
N THR A 69 -13.13 16.76 -2.19
CA THR A 69 -13.49 15.34 -2.29
C THR A 69 -12.37 14.51 -2.92
N LEU A 70 -11.77 15.02 -4.01
CA LEU A 70 -10.63 14.36 -4.67
C LEU A 70 -9.39 14.32 -3.77
N GLN A 71 -9.14 15.39 -3.01
CA GLN A 71 -8.05 15.43 -2.03
C GLN A 71 -8.26 14.42 -0.90
N ASP A 72 -9.47 14.34 -0.34
CA ASP A 72 -9.79 13.41 0.74
C ASP A 72 -9.68 11.96 0.26
N GLU A 73 -10.11 11.68 -0.97
CA GLU A 73 -9.94 10.37 -1.61
C GLU A 73 -8.46 10.02 -1.79
N TYR A 74 -7.65 10.95 -2.29
CA TYR A 74 -6.20 10.77 -2.42
C TYR A 74 -5.55 10.43 -1.07
N VAL A 75 -5.86 11.19 0.00
CA VAL A 75 -5.31 10.95 1.34
C VAL A 75 -5.74 9.60 1.91
N ALA A 76 -7.00 9.20 1.71
CA ALA A 76 -7.49 7.91 2.16
C ALA A 76 -6.79 6.74 1.46
N ARG A 77 -6.57 6.87 0.14
CA ARG A 77 -5.86 5.89 -0.68
C ARG A 77 -4.39 5.78 -0.31
N GLN A 78 -3.72 6.92 -0.12
CA GLN A 78 -2.32 6.95 0.30
C GLN A 78 -2.11 6.13 1.59
N LYS A 79 -2.94 6.34 2.62
CA LYS A 79 -2.84 5.57 3.88
C LYS A 79 -3.02 4.07 3.68
N ARG A 80 -3.96 3.66 2.82
CA ARG A 80 -4.20 2.24 2.51
C ARG A 80 -3.01 1.63 1.77
N SER A 81 -2.46 2.36 0.81
CA SER A 81 -1.32 1.91 0.00
C SER A 81 -0.03 1.83 0.82
N GLU A 82 0.19 2.75 1.77
CA GLU A 82 1.28 2.67 2.75
C GLU A 82 1.16 1.41 3.63
N ALA A 83 -0.03 1.15 4.19
CA ALA A 83 -0.26 -0.04 5.01
C ALA A 83 -0.09 -1.35 4.21
N GLN A 84 -0.53 -1.38 2.96
CA GLN A 84 -0.36 -2.54 2.09
C GLN A 84 1.11 -2.76 1.70
N GLN A 85 1.85 -1.67 1.46
CA GLN A 85 3.28 -1.74 1.15
C GLN A 85 4.11 -2.19 2.36
N GLU A 86 3.76 -1.75 3.57
CA GLU A 86 4.38 -2.22 4.81
C GLU A 86 4.15 -3.73 5.00
N GLU A 87 2.93 -4.20 4.83
CA GLU A 87 2.63 -5.64 4.89
C GLU A 87 3.41 -6.44 3.84
N LEU A 88 3.52 -5.93 2.61
CA LEU A 88 4.35 -6.56 1.57
C LEU A 88 5.83 -6.60 1.98
N SER A 89 6.36 -5.53 2.60
CA SER A 89 7.73 -5.50 3.10
C SER A 89 7.99 -6.62 4.10
N ASP A 90 7.12 -6.76 5.11
CA ASP A 90 7.24 -7.80 6.14
C ASP A 90 7.24 -9.21 5.53
N ILE A 91 6.40 -9.45 4.51
CA ILE A 91 6.35 -10.73 3.79
C ILE A 91 7.68 -10.99 3.07
N LEU A 92 8.24 -9.97 2.40
CA LEU A 92 9.47 -10.09 1.63
C LEU A 92 10.68 -10.30 2.54
N ASP A 93 10.72 -9.66 3.70
CA ASP A 93 11.75 -9.86 4.71
C ASP A 93 11.74 -11.31 5.24
N ALA A 94 10.55 -11.86 5.52
CA ALA A 94 10.40 -13.25 5.93
C ALA A 94 10.72 -14.25 4.79
N LEU A 95 10.38 -13.92 3.55
CA LEU A 95 10.66 -14.77 2.38
C LEU A 95 12.15 -14.76 1.99
N GLY A 96 12.84 -13.64 2.23
CA GLY A 96 14.27 -13.44 1.98
C GLY A 96 14.64 -13.14 0.52
N PHE A 97 13.66 -12.95 -0.37
CA PHE A 97 13.85 -12.52 -1.75
C PHE A 97 12.55 -11.95 -2.33
N VAL A 98 12.65 -11.21 -3.43
CA VAL A 98 11.50 -10.74 -4.21
C VAL A 98 11.20 -11.77 -5.30
N PRO A 99 10.03 -12.44 -5.29
CA PRO A 99 9.67 -13.39 -6.35
C PRO A 99 9.40 -12.66 -7.66
N ASP A 100 9.64 -13.35 -8.77
CA ASP A 100 9.25 -12.83 -10.08
C ASP A 100 7.72 -12.90 -10.22
N VAL A 101 7.12 -11.76 -10.55
CA VAL A 101 5.68 -11.64 -10.76
C VAL A 101 5.49 -11.00 -12.12
N PRO A 102 5.01 -11.75 -13.14
CA PRO A 102 4.75 -11.17 -14.44
C PRO A 102 3.75 -10.02 -14.30
N PHE A 103 3.87 -9.03 -15.17
CA PHE A 103 2.77 -8.10 -15.37
C PHE A 103 1.62 -8.92 -15.95
N ASP A 104 0.43 -8.77 -15.37
CA ASP A 104 -0.75 -9.33 -16.01
C ASP A 104 -0.89 -8.54 -17.33
N ASP A 105 -0.57 -9.17 -18.47
CA ASP A 105 -0.71 -8.52 -19.78
C ASP A 105 -2.17 -8.03 -19.87
N ASP A 106 -2.34 -6.72 -20.04
CA ASP A 106 -3.64 -6.08 -20.27
C ASP A 106 -4.33 -6.80 -21.44
N ASN A 107 -5.35 -7.60 -21.15
CA ASN A 107 -6.23 -8.20 -22.15
C ASN A 107 -7.55 -7.44 -22.22
#